data_AF-A0A4P8GC94-F1
#
_entry.id   AF-A0A4P8GC94-F1
#
_cell.length_a   1.000
_cell.length_b   1.000
_cell.length_c   1.000
_cell.angle_alpha   90.00
_cell.angle_beta   90.00
_cell.angle_gamma   90.00
#
_symmetry.space_group_name_H-M   'P 1'
#
loop_
_entity.id
_entity.type
_entity.pdbx_description
1 polymer ?
#
loop_
_entity_poly.entity_id
_entity_poly.type
_entity_poly.pdbx_seq_one_letter_code
_entity_poly.pdbx_strand_id
1 'polypeptide(L)'
;MPFFVFTLLYSLPLKYISNYYNGVSFWRAITGQFLLLGNSHLWYLYALFIIFIISFYCLRRDTSIFVYLSLYIIHVLSFLIHITLVSAPLQFLFWFSMGFLFESKRRKYNIFLENHKWISLLFFVLFIFLVVLNFLFKSDFKVLSRFFVDLLAILGSLICYNISYFLSNKTKILDSKLLNLILINALGIYIFSDTLNYFILSISYFVSDRFMFTSFGIIIIFLIRFVFTLFLGLVFTLLFKKVFPKYSWLVN
;
A
#
# COMPACT_ATOMS: atom_id res chain seq x y z
N MET A 1 -16.74 -17.77 5.63
CA MET A 1 -16.46 -18.26 7.00
C MET A 1 -15.18 -17.70 7.63
N PRO A 2 -13.99 -17.75 7.00
CA PRO A 2 -12.74 -17.32 7.62
C PRO A 2 -12.72 -15.84 7.99
N PHE A 3 -13.26 -14.96 7.13
CA PHE A 3 -13.32 -13.53 7.39
C PHE A 3 -14.13 -13.18 8.64
N PHE A 4 -15.28 -13.81 8.85
CA PHE A 4 -16.12 -13.57 10.04
C PHE A 4 -15.42 -14.03 11.32
N VAL A 5 -14.88 -15.25 11.31
CA VAL A 5 -14.16 -15.83 12.46
C VAL A 5 -12.92 -15.01 12.79
N PHE A 6 -12.14 -14.66 11.77
CA PHE A 6 -10.94 -13.83 11.90
C PHE A 6 -11.27 -12.43 12.43
N THR A 7 -12.33 -11.81 11.90
CA THR A 7 -12.73 -10.47 12.31
C THR A 7 -13.19 -10.46 13.77
N LEU A 8 -14.00 -11.44 14.18
CA LEU A 8 -14.56 -11.50 15.53
C LEU A 8 -13.55 -11.99 16.59
N LEU A 9 -12.70 -12.97 16.28
CA LEU A 9 -11.82 -13.60 17.27
C LEU A 9 -10.42 -12.98 17.32
N TYR A 10 -9.98 -12.32 16.26
CA TYR A 10 -8.63 -11.76 16.18
C TYR A 10 -8.66 -10.25 15.97
N SER A 11 -9.29 -9.76 14.89
CA SER A 11 -9.19 -8.33 14.52
C SER A 11 -9.89 -7.40 15.50
N LEU A 12 -11.16 -7.64 15.81
CA LEU A 12 -11.93 -6.80 16.73
C LEU A 12 -11.34 -6.84 18.15
N PRO A 13 -11.06 -8.00 18.77
CA PRO A 13 -10.51 -8.05 20.12
C PRO A 13 -9.17 -7.31 20.22
N LEU A 14 -8.24 -7.53 19.29
CA LEU A 14 -6.94 -6.83 19.30
C LEU A 14 -7.11 -5.34 19.10
N LYS A 15 -8.01 -4.89 18.21
CA LYS A 15 -8.28 -3.45 18.02
C LYS A 15 -8.89 -2.81 19.27
N TYR A 16 -9.77 -3.52 19.98
CA TYR A 16 -10.30 -3.07 21.27
C TYR A 16 -9.22 -2.96 22.35
N ILE A 17 -8.37 -3.99 22.50
CA ILE A 17 -7.22 -3.97 23.43
C ILE A 17 -6.25 -2.84 23.07
N SER A 18 -6.07 -2.56 21.78
CA SER A 18 -5.22 -1.47 21.28
C SER A 18 -5.85 -0.08 21.40
N ASN A 19 -7.01 0.03 22.06
CA ASN A 19 -7.77 1.27 22.25
C ASN A 19 -8.21 1.96 20.93
N TYR A 20 -8.27 1.22 19.82
CA TYR A 20 -8.65 1.73 18.49
C TYR A 20 -10.12 2.19 18.45
N TYR A 21 -11.00 1.46 19.16
CA TYR A 21 -12.43 1.74 19.25
C TYR A 21 -12.80 2.51 20.52
N ASN A 22 -11.91 3.37 21.01
CA ASN A 22 -12.20 4.17 22.21
C ASN A 22 -13.51 4.97 22.01
N GLY A 23 -14.47 4.81 22.93
CA GLY A 23 -15.80 5.43 22.84
C GLY A 23 -16.75 4.80 21.81
N VAL A 24 -16.40 3.68 21.15
CA VAL A 24 -17.26 2.98 20.18
C VAL A 24 -17.76 1.66 20.76
N SER A 25 -19.08 1.48 20.79
CA SER A 25 -19.69 0.23 21.29
C SER A 25 -19.36 -0.97 20.40
N PHE A 26 -19.25 -2.16 21.03
CA PHE A 26 -18.90 -3.41 20.36
C PHE A 26 -19.78 -3.71 19.14
N TRP A 27 -21.10 -3.52 19.28
CA TRP A 27 -22.05 -3.70 18.19
C TRP A 27 -21.82 -2.74 17.03
N ARG A 28 -21.48 -1.47 17.32
CA ARG A 28 -21.20 -0.46 16.28
C ARG A 28 -19.86 -0.73 15.58
N ALA A 29 -18.87 -1.28 16.28
CA ALA A 29 -17.62 -1.71 15.67
C ALA A 29 -17.81 -2.95 14.77
N ILE A 30 -18.60 -3.95 15.22
CA ILE A 30 -18.99 -5.10 14.41
C ILE A 30 -19.70 -4.64 13.13
N THR A 31 -20.77 -3.85 13.27
CA THR A 31 -21.53 -3.40 12.10
C THR A 31 -20.69 -2.50 11.20
N GLY A 32 -19.86 -1.62 11.74
CA GLY A 32 -18.93 -0.80 10.96
C GLY A 32 -17.89 -1.62 10.17
N GLN A 33 -17.37 -2.70 10.77
CA GLN A 33 -16.36 -3.57 10.16
C GLN A 33 -16.96 -4.50 9.09
N PHE A 34 -18.18 -4.99 9.29
CA PHE A 34 -18.87 -5.88 8.34
C PHE A 34 -19.66 -5.14 7.26
N LEU A 35 -20.27 -4.00 7.58
CA LEU A 35 -21.10 -3.20 6.65
C LEU A 35 -20.34 -2.08 5.95
N LEU A 36 -19.01 -2.00 6.10
CA LEU A 36 -18.18 -1.00 5.41
C LEU A 36 -18.43 0.45 5.84
N LEU A 37 -19.13 0.67 6.95
CA LEU A 37 -19.54 2.00 7.43
C LEU A 37 -18.52 2.68 8.37
N GLY A 38 -17.40 2.00 8.69
CA GLY A 38 -16.28 2.56 9.47
C GLY A 38 -15.07 2.97 8.61
N ASN A 39 -13.97 3.40 9.26
CA ASN A 39 -12.62 3.55 8.67
C ASN A 39 -12.06 2.17 8.24
N SER A 40 -12.73 1.55 7.29
CA SER A 40 -12.41 0.22 6.80
C SER A 40 -11.64 0.36 5.48
N HIS A 41 -10.50 -0.32 5.36
CA HIS A 41 -9.67 -0.33 4.16
C HIS A 41 -10.37 -0.93 2.92
N LEU A 42 -11.62 -1.36 3.05
CA LEU A 42 -12.40 -2.04 2.02
C LEU A 42 -12.87 -1.10 0.90
N TRP A 43 -12.85 0.23 1.10
CA TRP A 43 -13.06 1.19 0.02
C TRP A 43 -12.07 1.00 -1.13
N TYR A 44 -10.86 0.52 -0.84
CA TYR A 44 -9.84 0.21 -1.85
C TYR A 44 -10.27 -0.94 -2.76
N LEU A 45 -10.85 -2.01 -2.21
CA LEU A 45 -11.30 -3.17 -2.99
C LEU A 45 -12.43 -2.77 -3.94
N TYR A 46 -13.41 -2.02 -3.43
CA TYR A 46 -14.47 -1.45 -4.25
C TYR A 46 -13.88 -0.53 -5.35
N ALA A 47 -12.98 0.38 -4.99
CA ALA A 47 -12.38 1.30 -5.96
C ALA A 47 -11.61 0.55 -7.06
N LEU A 48 -10.83 -0.48 -6.70
CA LEU A 48 -10.09 -1.30 -7.64
C LEU A 48 -11.02 -2.06 -8.59
N PHE A 49 -12.15 -2.59 -8.09
CA PHE A 49 -13.16 -3.25 -8.92
C PHE A 49 -13.76 -2.29 -9.97
N ILE A 50 -14.16 -1.10 -9.54
CA ILE A 50 -14.70 -0.06 -10.45
C ILE A 50 -13.65 0.38 -11.47
N ILE A 51 -12.41 0.64 -11.01
CA ILE A 51 -11.29 1.01 -11.88
C ILE A 51 -11.03 -0.07 -12.92
N PHE A 52 -11.08 -1.35 -12.53
CA PHE A 52 -10.87 -2.45 -13.45
C PHE A 52 -11.94 -2.49 -14.56
N ILE A 53 -13.22 -2.32 -14.20
CA ILE A 53 -14.32 -2.24 -15.18
C ILE A 53 -14.12 -1.07 -16.12
N ILE A 54 -13.87 0.14 -15.60
CA ILE A 54 -13.68 1.34 -16.44
C ILE A 54 -12.47 1.14 -17.36
N SER A 55 -11.36 0.66 -16.81
CA SER A 55 -10.13 0.44 -17.55
C SER A 55 -10.30 -0.61 -18.65
N PHE A 56 -11.09 -1.65 -18.43
CA PHE A 56 -11.39 -2.66 -19.44
C PHE A 56 -12.01 -2.04 -20.70
N TYR A 57 -12.87 -1.03 -20.55
CA TYR A 57 -13.48 -0.34 -21.69
C TYR A 57 -12.63 0.79 -22.25
N CYS A 58 -11.96 1.56 -21.38
CA CYS A 58 -11.23 2.77 -21.77
C CYS A 58 -9.79 2.51 -22.24
N LEU A 59 -9.12 1.47 -21.72
CA LEU A 59 -7.71 1.20 -21.99
C LEU A 59 -7.56 0.03 -22.97
N ARG A 60 -7.41 0.39 -24.26
CA ARG A 60 -6.97 -0.53 -25.32
C ARG A 60 -5.46 -0.45 -25.52
N ARG A 61 -4.89 -1.44 -26.22
CA ARG A 61 -3.43 -1.53 -26.48
C ARG A 61 -2.82 -0.27 -27.10
N ASP A 62 -3.58 0.44 -27.92
CA ASP A 62 -3.17 1.66 -28.64
C ASP A 62 -3.93 2.91 -28.17
N THR A 63 -4.11 3.06 -26.86
CA THR A 63 -4.69 4.28 -26.27
C THR A 63 -3.88 5.52 -26.63
N SER A 64 -4.56 6.57 -27.10
CA SER A 64 -3.93 7.85 -27.42
C SER A 64 -3.49 8.59 -26.15
N ILE A 65 -2.51 9.48 -26.31
CA ILE A 65 -2.03 10.35 -25.21
C ILE A 65 -3.14 11.22 -24.62
N PHE A 66 -4.15 11.58 -25.43
CA PHE A 66 -5.32 12.35 -25.00
C PHE A 66 -6.16 11.63 -23.95
N VAL A 67 -6.22 10.29 -23.98
CA VAL A 67 -6.90 9.50 -22.94
C VAL A 67 -6.16 9.62 -21.61
N TYR A 68 -4.83 9.55 -21.61
CA TYR A 68 -4.06 9.73 -20.37
C TYR A 68 -4.17 11.16 -19.83
N LEU A 69 -4.21 12.15 -20.71
CA LEU A 69 -4.42 13.55 -20.32
C LEU A 69 -5.81 13.75 -19.70
N SER A 70 -6.86 13.18 -20.30
CA SER A 70 -8.22 13.27 -19.73
C SER A 70 -8.32 12.55 -18.40
N LEU A 71 -7.72 11.37 -18.26
CA LEU A 71 -7.63 10.65 -16.99
C LEU A 71 -6.87 11.43 -15.92
N TYR A 72 -5.81 12.16 -16.30
CA TYR A 72 -5.08 13.03 -15.37
C TYR A 72 -5.93 14.23 -14.92
N ILE A 73 -6.67 14.85 -15.83
CA ILE A 73 -7.62 15.93 -15.48
C ILE A 73 -8.69 15.40 -14.51
N ILE A 74 -9.24 14.22 -14.78
CA ILE A 74 -10.19 13.54 -13.87
C ILE A 74 -9.54 13.27 -12.51
N HIS A 75 -8.29 12.81 -12.48
CA HIS A 75 -7.53 12.62 -11.24
C HIS A 75 -7.44 13.92 -10.43
N VAL A 76 -7.08 15.05 -11.06
CA VAL A 76 -6.99 16.34 -10.35
C VAL A 76 -8.37 16.81 -9.86
N LEU A 77 -9.40 16.72 -10.69
CA LEU A 77 -10.76 17.14 -10.34
C LEU A 77 -11.39 16.27 -9.25
N SER A 78 -11.02 14.99 -9.18
CA SER A 78 -11.58 14.05 -8.20
C SER A 78 -11.28 14.43 -6.74
N PHE A 79 -10.29 15.29 -6.49
CA PHE A 79 -10.02 15.82 -5.15
C PHE A 79 -11.03 16.87 -4.69
N LEU A 80 -11.84 17.42 -5.60
CA LEU A 80 -12.96 18.31 -5.25
C LEU A 80 -14.19 17.54 -4.77
N ILE A 81 -14.22 16.22 -4.95
CA ILE A 81 -15.35 15.36 -4.59
C ILE A 81 -15.15 14.82 -3.17
N HIS A 82 -16.04 15.20 -2.25
CA HIS A 82 -15.97 14.79 -0.84
C HIS A 82 -16.43 13.35 -0.58
N ILE A 83 -17.19 12.75 -1.49
CA ILE A 83 -17.73 11.39 -1.34
C ILE A 83 -16.66 10.37 -1.76
N THR A 84 -16.05 9.66 -0.79
CA THR A 84 -14.97 8.68 -1.01
C THR A 84 -15.33 7.57 -2.01
N LEU A 85 -16.58 7.11 -2.00
CA LEU A 85 -17.09 6.09 -2.94
C LEU A 85 -17.01 6.53 -4.41
N VAL A 86 -16.97 7.84 -4.68
CA VAL A 86 -16.85 8.39 -6.03
C VAL A 86 -15.43 8.89 -6.27
N SER A 87 -14.86 9.62 -5.31
CA SER A 87 -13.54 10.23 -5.47
C SER A 87 -12.42 9.19 -5.54
N ALA A 88 -12.43 8.14 -4.72
CA ALA A 88 -11.34 7.17 -4.71
C ALA A 88 -11.16 6.44 -6.07
N PRO A 89 -12.20 5.85 -6.70
CA PRO A 89 -12.05 5.27 -8.04
C PRO A 89 -11.43 6.25 -9.05
N LEU A 90 -11.90 7.50 -9.08
CA LEU A 90 -11.43 8.52 -10.02
C LEU A 90 -9.99 8.96 -9.73
N GLN A 91 -9.62 9.09 -8.45
CA GLN A 91 -8.24 9.41 -8.03
C GLN A 91 -7.26 8.33 -8.48
N PHE A 92 -7.62 7.04 -8.35
CA PHE A 92 -6.70 5.94 -8.64
C PHE A 92 -6.76 5.43 -10.09
N LEU A 93 -7.79 5.79 -10.87
CA LEU A 93 -7.93 5.38 -12.27
C LEU A 93 -6.73 5.80 -13.13
N PHE A 94 -6.27 7.05 -12.98
CA PHE A 94 -5.08 7.54 -13.67
C PHE A 94 -3.84 6.69 -13.33
N TRP A 95 -3.60 6.41 -12.05
CA TRP A 95 -2.47 5.61 -11.61
C TRP A 95 -2.52 4.17 -12.14
N PHE A 96 -3.72 3.57 -12.14
CA PHE A 96 -3.93 2.26 -12.76
C PHE A 96 -3.61 2.28 -14.26
N SER A 97 -4.06 3.32 -14.99
CA SER A 97 -3.76 3.45 -16.42
C SER A 97 -2.26 3.62 -16.70
N MET A 98 -1.55 4.36 -15.86
CA MET A 98 -0.10 4.52 -15.98
C MET A 98 0.63 3.20 -15.73
N GLY A 99 0.16 2.40 -14.76
CA GLY A 99 0.65 1.03 -14.55
C GLY A 99 0.42 0.13 -15.76
N PHE A 100 -0.75 0.21 -16.40
CA PHE A 100 -1.05 -0.55 -17.63
C PHE A 100 -0.13 -0.14 -18.80
N LEU A 101 0.08 1.17 -18.97
CA LEU A 101 1.02 1.71 -19.96
C LEU A 101 2.45 1.22 -19.70
N PHE A 102 2.89 1.25 -18.44
CA PHE A 102 4.21 0.75 -18.05
C PHE A 102 4.35 -0.74 -18.36
N GLU A 103 3.38 -1.58 -17.98
CA GLU A 103 3.41 -3.03 -18.23
C GLU A 103 3.56 -3.35 -19.72
N SER A 104 2.86 -2.60 -20.59
CA SER A 104 2.97 -2.76 -22.05
C SER A 104 4.39 -2.50 -22.60
N LYS A 105 5.17 -1.65 -21.91
CA LYS A 105 6.55 -1.24 -22.29
C LYS A 105 7.62 -1.87 -21.40
N ARG A 106 7.24 -2.64 -20.39
CA ARG A 106 8.12 -3.18 -19.33
C ARG A 106 9.35 -3.90 -19.88
N ARG A 107 9.17 -4.76 -20.89
CA ARG A 107 10.29 -5.51 -21.51
C ARG A 107 11.35 -4.60 -22.13
N LYS A 108 10.92 -3.56 -22.86
CA LYS A 108 11.83 -2.56 -23.46
C LYS A 108 12.55 -1.77 -22.38
N TYR A 109 11.83 -1.43 -21.31
CA TYR A 109 12.39 -0.73 -20.16
C TYR A 109 13.44 -1.56 -19.40
N ASN A 110 13.22 -2.88 -19.25
CA ASN A 110 14.19 -3.78 -18.62
C ASN A 110 15.52 -3.84 -19.40
N ILE A 111 15.47 -3.98 -20.73
CA ILE A 111 16.65 -3.97 -21.59
C ILE A 111 17.41 -2.63 -21.43
N PHE A 112 16.68 -1.52 -21.39
CA PHE A 112 17.26 -0.20 -21.16
C PHE A 112 17.98 -0.11 -19.80
N LEU A 113 17.35 -0.59 -18.72
CA LEU A 113 17.93 -0.61 -17.37
C LEU A 113 19.19 -1.48 -17.28
N GLU A 114 19.22 -2.63 -17.94
CA GLU A 114 20.40 -3.51 -17.93
C GLU A 114 21.60 -2.84 -18.55
N ASN A 115 21.38 -2.14 -19.67
CA ASN A 115 22.43 -1.39 -20.36
C ASN A 115 22.86 -0.13 -19.60
N HIS A 116 21.98 0.44 -18.76
CA HIS A 116 22.17 1.76 -18.14
C HIS A 116 21.85 1.76 -16.63
N LYS A 117 22.51 0.88 -15.86
CA LYS A 117 22.23 0.71 -14.43
C LYS A 117 22.33 2.00 -13.60
N TRP A 118 23.22 2.91 -14.00
CA TRP A 118 23.43 4.22 -13.36
C TRP A 118 22.18 5.10 -13.33
N ILE A 119 21.22 4.88 -14.24
CA ILE A 119 19.96 5.61 -14.29
C ILE A 119 19.12 5.38 -13.03
N SER A 120 19.23 4.20 -12.40
CA SER A 120 18.54 3.96 -11.13
C SER A 120 19.05 4.87 -10.01
N LEU A 121 20.35 5.19 -10.01
CA LEU A 121 20.94 6.14 -9.06
C LEU A 121 20.52 7.57 -9.39
N LEU A 122 20.48 7.93 -10.68
CA LEU A 122 19.97 9.22 -11.13
C LEU A 122 18.52 9.47 -10.68
N PHE A 123 17.63 8.48 -10.83
CA PHE A 123 16.25 8.60 -10.34
C PHE A 123 16.17 8.78 -8.84
N PHE A 124 17.04 8.12 -8.07
CA PHE A 124 17.09 8.29 -6.62
C PHE A 124 17.53 9.71 -6.22
N VAL A 125 18.58 10.23 -6.87
CA VAL A 125 19.04 11.62 -6.66
C VAL A 125 17.94 12.62 -7.03
N LEU A 126 17.29 12.42 -8.18
CA LEU A 126 16.18 13.26 -8.64
C LEU A 126 14.98 13.19 -7.68
N PHE A 127 14.69 12.03 -7.12
CA PHE A 127 13.64 11.85 -6.12
C PHE A 127 13.95 12.67 -4.85
N ILE A 128 15.16 12.59 -4.32
CA ILE A 128 15.58 13.40 -3.15
C ILE A 128 15.45 14.89 -3.47
N PHE A 129 15.95 15.31 -4.64
CA PHE A 129 15.86 16.70 -5.07
C PHE A 129 14.41 17.19 -5.12
N LEU A 130 13.50 16.42 -5.72
CA LEU A 130 12.07 16.78 -5.78
C LEU A 130 11.39 16.75 -4.42
N VAL A 131 11.80 15.89 -3.48
CA VAL A 131 11.30 15.92 -2.10
C VAL A 131 11.67 17.23 -1.41
N VAL A 132 12.94 17.64 -1.51
CA VAL A 132 13.41 18.91 -0.95
C VAL A 132 12.69 20.08 -1.60
N LEU A 133 12.57 20.08 -2.92
CA LEU A 133 11.89 21.12 -3.68
C LEU A 133 10.41 21.20 -3.28
N ASN A 134 9.70 20.08 -3.21
CA ASN A 134 8.30 20.06 -2.77
C ASN A 134 8.15 20.61 -1.33
N PHE A 135 9.09 20.32 -0.43
CA PHE A 135 9.06 20.88 0.93
C PHE A 135 9.16 22.41 0.95
N LEU A 136 9.98 22.99 0.06
CA LEU A 136 10.12 24.45 -0.08
C LEU A 136 8.87 25.13 -0.65
N PHE A 137 8.19 24.51 -1.63
CA PHE A 137 7.04 25.12 -2.31
C PHE A 137 5.68 24.78 -1.69
N LYS A 138 5.61 23.83 -0.75
CA LYS A 138 4.35 23.30 -0.20
C LYS A 138 3.46 24.37 0.45
N SER A 139 4.04 25.37 1.12
CA SER A 139 3.29 26.43 1.80
C SER A 139 2.66 27.40 0.81
N ASP A 140 3.41 27.80 -0.21
CA ASP A 140 3.09 28.98 -1.02
C ASP A 140 2.33 28.60 -2.29
N PHE A 141 2.57 27.40 -2.84
CA PHE A 141 2.01 26.98 -4.12
C PHE A 141 1.39 25.59 -4.06
N LYS A 142 0.14 25.50 -3.58
CA LYS A 142 -0.58 24.21 -3.41
C LYS A 142 -0.70 23.38 -4.69
N VAL A 143 -1.01 24.01 -5.83
CA VAL A 143 -1.15 23.32 -7.12
C VAL A 143 0.19 22.78 -7.63
N LEU A 144 1.24 23.59 -7.51
CA LEU A 144 2.60 23.20 -7.90
C LEU A 144 3.14 22.07 -7.02
N SER A 145 2.90 22.16 -5.70
CA SER A 145 3.22 21.09 -4.75
C SER A 145 2.51 19.78 -5.10
N ARG A 146 1.24 19.83 -5.51
CA ARG A 146 0.52 18.62 -5.99
C ARG A 146 1.20 18.01 -7.21
N PHE A 147 1.56 18.82 -8.21
CA PHE A 147 2.26 18.33 -9.38
C PHE A 147 3.59 17.65 -9.02
N PHE A 148 4.36 18.21 -8.08
CA PHE A 148 5.57 17.55 -7.58
C PHE A 148 5.28 16.23 -6.86
N VAL A 149 4.19 16.15 -6.08
CA VAL A 149 3.78 14.89 -5.44
C VAL A 149 3.46 13.82 -6.48
N ASP A 150 2.82 14.17 -7.60
CA ASP A 150 2.51 13.21 -8.67
C ASP A 150 3.79 12.77 -9.40
N LEU A 151 4.73 13.69 -9.66
CA LEU A 151 6.06 13.33 -10.19
C LEU A 151 6.85 12.42 -9.23
N LEU A 152 6.79 12.70 -7.93
CA LEU A 152 7.39 11.87 -6.89
C LEU A 152 6.77 10.47 -6.87
N ALA A 153 5.46 10.35 -7.06
CA ALA A 153 4.80 9.04 -7.16
C ALA A 153 5.32 8.23 -8.37
N ILE A 154 5.48 8.87 -9.53
CA ILE A 154 6.06 8.24 -10.72
C ILE A 154 7.49 7.77 -10.43
N LEU A 155 8.37 8.67 -9.96
CA LEU A 155 9.76 8.32 -9.67
C LEU A 155 9.89 7.25 -8.58
N GLY A 156 9.10 7.35 -7.51
CA GLY A 156 9.06 6.37 -6.43
C GLY A 156 8.67 4.99 -6.96
N SER A 157 7.66 4.92 -7.83
CA SER A 157 7.25 3.64 -8.46
C SER A 157 8.36 3.05 -9.34
N LEU A 158 9.06 3.88 -10.13
CA LEU A 158 10.19 3.45 -10.96
C LEU A 158 11.38 2.99 -10.12
N ILE A 159 11.73 3.69 -9.04
CA ILE A 159 12.80 3.28 -8.12
C ILE A 159 12.48 1.92 -7.50
N CYS A 160 11.25 1.76 -6.98
CA CYS A 160 10.78 0.49 -6.43
C CYS A 160 10.86 -0.64 -7.46
N TYR A 161 10.43 -0.37 -8.70
CA TYR A 161 10.52 -1.34 -9.79
C TYR A 161 11.98 -1.71 -10.10
N ASN A 162 12.87 -0.73 -10.25
CA ASN A 162 14.28 -0.96 -10.56
C ASN A 162 14.97 -1.80 -9.50
N ILE A 163 14.75 -1.48 -8.22
CA ILE A 163 15.26 -2.27 -7.10
C ILE A 163 14.74 -3.70 -7.20
N SER A 164 13.43 -3.87 -7.42
CA SER A 164 12.81 -5.19 -7.55
C SER A 164 13.39 -5.99 -8.72
N TYR A 165 13.61 -5.36 -9.87
CA TYR A 165 14.20 -5.96 -11.06
C TYR A 165 15.64 -6.42 -10.83
N PHE A 166 16.47 -5.57 -10.20
CA PHE A 166 17.85 -5.96 -9.90
C PHE A 166 17.93 -7.06 -8.84
N LEU A 167 17.00 -7.08 -7.89
CA LEU A 167 16.90 -8.15 -6.91
C LEU A 167 16.39 -9.45 -7.54
N SER A 168 15.44 -9.40 -8.47
CA SER A 168 14.92 -10.60 -9.15
C SER A 168 15.98 -11.29 -9.99
N ASN A 169 16.98 -10.55 -10.49
CA ASN A 169 18.08 -11.13 -11.26
C ASN A 169 19.13 -11.84 -10.38
N LYS A 170 19.01 -11.81 -9.04
CA LYS A 170 19.92 -12.47 -8.10
C LYS A 170 19.31 -13.77 -7.58
N THR A 171 19.62 -14.89 -8.23
CA THR A 171 19.11 -16.24 -7.91
C THR A 171 19.28 -16.62 -6.43
N LYS A 172 20.45 -16.35 -5.84
CA LYS A 172 20.74 -16.65 -4.42
C LYS A 172 19.74 -16.03 -3.42
N ILE A 173 19.14 -14.89 -3.75
CA ILE A 173 18.18 -14.21 -2.86
C ILE A 173 16.81 -14.88 -2.97
N LEU A 174 16.38 -15.20 -4.20
CA LEU A 174 15.11 -15.88 -4.49
C LEU A 174 15.08 -17.31 -3.94
N ASP A 175 16.22 -18.01 -3.96
CA ASP A 175 16.32 -19.39 -3.47
C ASP A 175 16.39 -19.48 -1.92
N SER A 176 16.41 -18.35 -1.22
CA SER A 176 16.46 -18.36 0.24
C SER A 176 15.17 -18.93 0.82
N LYS A 177 15.30 -19.95 1.69
CA LYS A 177 14.16 -20.59 2.36
C LYS A 177 13.27 -19.59 3.09
N LEU A 178 13.87 -18.55 3.69
CA LEU A 178 13.14 -17.51 4.41
C LEU A 178 12.28 -16.66 3.47
N LEU A 179 12.83 -16.22 2.33
CA LEU A 179 12.09 -15.42 1.36
C LEU A 179 10.92 -16.22 0.78
N ASN A 180 11.17 -17.48 0.37
CA ASN A 180 10.11 -18.35 -0.14
C ASN A 180 9.00 -18.58 0.90
N LEU A 181 9.38 -18.77 2.17
CA LEU A 181 8.43 -18.90 3.25
C LEU A 181 7.61 -17.60 3.45
N ILE A 182 8.23 -16.42 3.37
CA ILE A 182 7.50 -15.14 3.42
C ILE A 182 6.54 -15.01 2.22
N LEU A 183 7.00 -15.31 1.00
CA LEU A 183 6.21 -15.18 -0.22
C LEU A 183 4.97 -16.07 -0.22
N ILE A 184 5.10 -17.35 0.17
CA ILE A 184 3.99 -18.31 0.26
C ILE A 184 2.97 -17.89 1.33
N ASN A 185 3.40 -17.12 2.33
CA ASN A 185 2.58 -16.65 3.44
C ASN A 185 2.21 -15.16 3.34
N ALA A 186 2.51 -14.49 2.22
CA ALA A 186 2.39 -13.03 2.09
C ALA A 186 0.96 -12.54 2.35
N LEU A 187 -0.06 -13.24 1.86
CA LEU A 187 -1.47 -12.88 2.11
C LEU A 187 -1.83 -12.99 3.59
N GLY A 188 -1.35 -14.05 4.27
CA GLY A 188 -1.56 -14.19 5.71
C GLY A 188 -0.89 -13.05 6.45
N ILE A 189 0.40 -12.78 6.17
CA ILE A 189 1.15 -11.67 6.76
C ILE A 189 0.38 -10.36 6.60
N TYR A 190 -0.11 -10.06 5.40
CA TYR A 190 -0.93 -8.87 5.12
C TYR A 190 -2.17 -8.79 6.03
N ILE A 191 -2.94 -9.89 6.11
CA ILE A 191 -4.17 -9.96 6.90
C ILE A 191 -3.89 -9.73 8.40
N PHE A 192 -2.81 -10.30 8.94
CA PHE A 192 -2.45 -10.11 10.35
C PHE A 192 -1.83 -8.72 10.61
N SER A 193 -1.11 -8.15 9.63
CA SER A 193 -0.30 -6.94 9.80
C SER A 193 -1.08 -5.69 10.22
N ASP A 194 -2.32 -5.51 9.73
CA ASP A 194 -3.13 -4.31 10.04
C ASP A 194 -3.37 -4.18 11.55
N THR A 195 -3.91 -5.23 12.16
CA THR A 195 -4.18 -5.29 13.59
C THR A 195 -2.91 -5.21 14.45
N LEU A 196 -1.82 -5.84 14.01
CA LEU A 196 -0.54 -5.80 14.72
C LEU A 196 0.06 -4.40 14.72
N ASN A 197 -0.12 -3.63 13.65
CA ASN A 197 0.31 -2.24 13.61
C ASN A 197 -0.34 -1.41 14.72
N TYR A 198 -1.66 -1.53 14.90
CA TYR A 198 -2.37 -0.83 15.97
C TYR A 198 -1.91 -1.30 17.35
N PHE A 199 -1.69 -2.59 17.52
CA PHE A 199 -1.20 -3.16 18.78
C PHE A 199 0.22 -2.67 19.13
N ILE A 200 1.13 -2.59 18.16
CA ILE A 200 2.47 -2.05 18.36
C ILE A 200 2.40 -0.56 18.73
N LEU A 201 1.53 0.21 18.08
CA LEU A 201 1.34 1.63 18.39
C LEU A 201 0.78 1.82 19.80
N SER A 202 -0.20 1.00 20.22
CA SER A 202 -0.76 1.09 21.58
C SER A 202 0.26 0.72 22.65
N ILE A 203 1.10 -0.31 22.42
CA ILE A 203 2.21 -0.64 23.33
C ILE A 203 3.20 0.52 23.40
N SER A 204 3.57 1.08 22.24
CA SER A 204 4.52 2.21 22.18
C SER A 204 4.01 3.41 22.97
N TYR A 205 2.71 3.72 22.83
CA TYR A 205 2.04 4.78 23.57
C TYR A 205 2.01 4.51 25.08
N PHE A 206 1.75 3.26 25.49
CA PHE A 206 1.75 2.86 26.89
C PHE A 206 3.15 2.95 27.54
N VAL A 207 4.20 2.61 26.79
CA VAL A 207 5.59 2.70 27.27
C VAL A 207 6.02 4.15 27.44
N SER A 208 5.69 5.02 26.47
CA SER A 208 5.91 6.47 26.61
C SER A 208 5.05 7.25 25.64
N ASP A 209 4.17 8.08 26.22
CA ASP A 209 3.33 9.05 25.54
C ASP A 209 4.15 10.02 24.67
N ARG A 210 5.29 10.50 25.19
CA ARG A 210 6.15 11.49 24.54
C ARG A 210 7.08 10.89 23.49
N PHE A 211 7.47 9.62 23.63
CA PHE A 211 8.39 8.96 22.69
C PHE A 211 7.86 9.01 21.26
N MET A 212 6.56 8.76 21.06
CA MET A 212 5.92 8.75 19.74
C MET A 212 5.94 10.12 19.02
N PHE A 213 6.13 11.21 19.75
CA PHE A 213 6.14 12.56 19.20
C PHE A 213 7.56 13.12 18.99
N THR A 214 8.60 12.35 19.30
CA THR A 214 9.99 12.73 19.01
C THR A 214 10.42 12.23 17.63
N SER A 215 11.28 12.97 16.94
CA SER A 215 11.81 12.55 15.62
C SER A 215 12.51 11.18 15.69
N PHE A 216 13.24 10.93 16.78
CA PHE A 216 13.91 9.65 17.02
C PHE A 216 12.91 8.51 17.25
N GLY A 217 11.89 8.74 18.10
CA GLY A 217 10.86 7.74 18.37
C GLY A 217 10.04 7.39 17.13
N ILE A 218 9.74 8.36 16.26
CA ILE A 218 9.05 8.10 14.98
C ILE A 218 9.85 7.12 14.10
N ILE A 219 11.18 7.32 13.98
CA ILE A 219 12.05 6.44 13.18
C ILE A 219 12.09 5.03 13.78
N ILE A 220 12.25 4.93 15.10
CA ILE A 220 12.25 3.63 15.78
C ILE A 220 10.91 2.91 15.62
N ILE A 221 9.80 3.60 15.85
CA ILE A 221 8.46 3.02 15.70
C ILE A 221 8.23 2.56 14.27
N PHE A 222 8.68 3.32 13.27
CA PHE A 222 8.63 2.89 11.87
C PHE A 222 9.40 1.57 11.65
N LEU A 223 10.64 1.48 12.13
CA LEU A 223 11.46 0.26 12.01
C LEU A 223 10.85 -0.94 12.75
N ILE A 224 10.40 -0.72 14.00
CA ILE A 224 9.73 -1.75 14.80
C ILE A 224 8.50 -2.24 14.07
N ARG A 225 7.63 -1.34 13.59
CA ARG A 225 6.43 -1.72 12.85
C ARG A 225 6.78 -2.51 11.61
N PHE A 226 7.77 -2.08 10.82
CA PHE A 226 8.18 -2.81 9.63
C PHE A 226 8.65 -4.24 9.95
N VAL A 227 9.55 -4.40 10.92
CA VAL A 227 10.15 -5.70 11.27
C VAL A 227 9.14 -6.60 11.99
N PHE A 228 8.53 -6.10 13.06
CA PHE A 228 7.64 -6.91 13.91
C PHE A 228 6.36 -7.30 13.19
N THR A 229 5.75 -6.42 12.38
CA THR A 229 4.52 -6.82 11.66
C THR A 229 4.79 -7.91 10.64
N LEU A 230 5.96 -7.88 9.98
CA LEU A 230 6.36 -8.93 9.05
C LEU A 230 6.59 -10.27 9.75
N PHE A 231 7.41 -10.31 10.81
CA PHE A 231 7.75 -11.57 11.47
C PHE A 231 6.61 -12.10 12.36
N LEU A 232 5.92 -11.25 13.12
CA LEU A 232 4.75 -11.68 13.90
C LEU A 232 3.60 -12.09 12.99
N GLY A 233 3.35 -11.33 11.91
CA GLY A 233 2.35 -11.70 10.91
C GLY A 233 2.64 -13.06 10.30
N LEU A 234 3.91 -13.37 10.05
CA LEU A 234 4.33 -14.68 9.57
C LEU A 234 4.09 -15.78 10.61
N VAL A 235 4.49 -15.57 11.87
CA VAL A 235 4.25 -16.52 12.98
C VAL A 235 2.76 -16.81 13.13
N PHE A 236 1.91 -15.79 13.17
CA PHE A 236 0.46 -15.98 13.26
C PHE A 236 -0.11 -16.69 12.04
N THR A 237 0.41 -16.41 10.84
CA THR A 237 0.00 -17.14 9.63
C THR A 237 0.31 -18.64 9.73
N LEU A 238 1.50 -18.99 10.21
CA LEU A 238 1.90 -20.39 10.38
C LEU A 238 1.07 -21.09 11.47
N LEU A 239 0.82 -20.42 12.60
CA LEU A 239 -0.05 -20.93 13.66
C LEU A 239 -1.48 -21.15 13.16
N PHE A 240 -2.02 -20.20 12.39
CA PHE A 240 -3.35 -20.33 11.82
C PHE A 240 -3.45 -21.52 10.87
N LYS A 241 -2.47 -21.70 9.97
CA LYS A 241 -2.41 -22.88 9.08
C LYS A 241 -2.38 -24.19 9.86
N LYS A 242 -1.69 -24.21 11.02
CA LYS A 242 -1.62 -25.40 11.88
C LYS A 242 -2.95 -25.72 12.54
N VAL A 243 -3.71 -24.70 12.97
CA VAL A 243 -5.03 -24.87 13.60
C VAL A 243 -6.11 -25.19 12.55
N PHE A 244 -6.00 -24.61 11.35
CA PHE A 244 -6.95 -24.79 10.26
C PHE A 244 -6.25 -25.41 9.03
N PRO A 245 -5.85 -26.69 9.08
CA PRO A 245 -5.03 -27.32 8.03
C PRO A 245 -5.77 -27.45 6.68
N LYS A 246 -7.11 -27.48 6.69
CA LYS A 246 -7.94 -27.50 5.48
C LYS A 246 -8.10 -26.12 4.82
N TYR A 247 -7.58 -25.06 5.42
CA TYR A 247 -7.73 -23.71 4.91
C TYR A 247 -6.57 -23.35 3.95
N SER A 248 -6.90 -23.14 2.68
CA SER A 248 -6.00 -22.51 1.73
C SER A 248 -6.20 -20.99 1.76
N TRP A 249 -5.11 -20.26 2.01
CA TRP A 249 -5.10 -18.80 1.88
C TRP A 249 -5.23 -18.38 0.40
N LEU A 250 -4.81 -19.27 -0.50
CA LEU A 250 -4.90 -19.08 -1.95
C LEU A 250 -6.17 -19.77 -2.48
N VAL A 251 -6.89 -19.03 -3.32
CA VAL A 251 -7.66 -19.62 -4.41
C VAL A 251 -6.62 -20.09 -5.43
N ASN A 252 -6.10 -21.30 -5.26
CA ASN A 252 -5.38 -22.00 -6.34
C ASN A 252 -6.40 -22.77 -7.15
#